data_AF-A0A350AQS0-F1
#
_entry.id   AF-A0A350AQS0-F1
#
_cell.length_a   1.000
_cell.length_b   1.000
_cell.length_c   1.000
_cell.angle_alpha   90.00
_cell.angle_beta   90.00
_cell.angle_gamma   90.00
#
_symmetry.space_group_name_H-M   'P 1'
#
loop_
_entity.id
_entity.type
_entity.pdbx_description
1 polymer ?
#
loop_
_entity_poly.entity_id
_entity_poly.type
_entity_poly.pdbx_seq_one_letter_code
_entity_poly.pdbx_strand_id
1 'polypeptide(L)'
;MCSVKATQTIRQIPTYRLGQPEKNPLFFEKRVYQGSCGKVYPVPFIDKVFDTPEMVSYQSVEIENDYLRLSMLPEIGGRIFTGQDKANQNYDFFYRQDVIKPALVGLAGPWISGGVEFNWPQHHRPGTYMPTDVEIEAGSDGSKTVWMSEHDPINRLKGMHGICVQPGSALIELKARLYNRTAITQTFLWWANVAARVHDNYQSFFPPDVHYVADHAVRAMSSFPTANNNYYGVDYAQRPGANDLAWYKNIEVPTSYMVCQTRYDFFGGYDFDAQGGFIHVANRHIAPGKKQWTWGNHDFGWAWDRELTDHNGPYVELMAGVYTD
;
A
#
# COMPACT_ATOMS: atom_id res chain seq x y z
N MET A 1 23.04 20.56 -14.22
CA MET A 1 22.82 19.84 -12.95
C MET A 1 21.42 19.29 -12.99
N CYS A 2 21.26 17.97 -12.89
CA CYS A 2 19.96 17.32 -12.71
C CYS A 2 19.33 17.90 -11.44
N SER A 3 18.12 18.45 -11.50
CA SER A 3 17.48 19.10 -10.35
C SER A 3 16.25 18.32 -9.92
N VAL A 4 16.11 18.11 -8.60
CA VAL A 4 14.86 17.60 -8.03
C VAL A 4 13.89 18.77 -7.95
N LYS A 5 12.69 18.59 -8.49
CA LYS A 5 11.59 19.56 -8.38
C LYS A 5 10.53 18.99 -7.46
N ALA A 6 10.02 19.81 -6.55
CA ALA A 6 8.88 19.45 -5.74
C ALA A 6 7.94 20.65 -5.65
N THR A 7 6.66 20.44 -5.94
CA THR A 7 5.66 21.51 -6.05
C THR A 7 4.30 21.03 -5.57
N GLN A 8 3.62 21.87 -4.79
CA GLN A 8 2.19 21.69 -4.51
C GLN A 8 1.38 22.13 -5.73
N THR A 9 0.37 21.33 -6.10
CA THR A 9 -0.51 21.56 -7.25
C THR A 9 -1.95 21.19 -6.87
N ILE A 10 -2.91 21.53 -7.73
CA ILE A 10 -4.28 21.04 -7.64
C ILE A 10 -4.52 20.05 -8.76
N ARG A 11 -5.05 18.86 -8.42
CA ARG A 11 -5.39 17.81 -9.39
C ARG A 11 -6.89 17.59 -9.38
N GLN A 12 -7.49 17.56 -10.56
CA GLN A 12 -8.89 17.17 -10.73
C GLN A 12 -8.93 15.65 -10.94
N ILE A 13 -9.67 14.92 -10.10
CA ILE A 13 -9.77 13.46 -10.17
C ILE A 13 -11.25 13.06 -10.12
N PRO A 14 -11.74 12.22 -11.05
CA PRO A 14 -13.05 11.58 -10.92
C PRO A 14 -13.14 10.85 -9.58
N THR A 15 -14.19 11.10 -8.82
CA THR A 15 -14.30 10.61 -7.44
C THR A 15 -15.70 10.13 -7.14
N TYR A 16 -15.79 8.88 -6.71
CA TYR A 16 -16.96 8.29 -6.10
C TYR A 16 -17.04 8.81 -4.66
N ARG A 17 -17.99 9.72 -4.41
CA ARG A 17 -18.06 10.45 -3.14
C ARG A 17 -18.41 9.53 -1.97
N LEU A 18 -18.01 9.95 -0.79
CA LEU A 18 -18.37 9.31 0.46
C LEU A 18 -19.72 9.83 0.96
N GLY A 19 -20.47 8.98 1.66
CA GLY A 19 -21.63 9.37 2.44
C GLY A 19 -21.27 10.26 3.63
N GLN A 20 -22.29 10.69 4.37
CA GLN A 20 -22.07 11.38 5.64
C GLN A 20 -21.59 10.38 6.70
N PRO A 21 -20.68 10.77 7.61
CA PRO A 21 -20.32 9.92 8.72
C PRO A 21 -21.51 9.60 9.62
N GLU A 22 -21.42 8.44 10.28
CA GLU A 22 -22.39 8.02 11.28
C GLU A 22 -22.53 9.07 12.38
N LYS A 23 -23.78 9.41 12.70
CA LYS A 23 -24.09 10.42 13.72
C LYS A 23 -23.69 9.94 15.11
N ASN A 24 -23.82 8.63 15.33
CA ASN A 24 -23.52 8.02 16.61
C ASN A 24 -22.07 7.52 16.62
N PRO A 25 -21.34 7.73 17.73
CA PRO A 25 -20.01 7.14 17.86
C PRO A 25 -20.10 5.61 17.83
N LEU A 26 -19.23 4.97 17.06
CA LEU A 26 -19.15 3.51 16.96
C LEU A 26 -18.00 2.96 17.80
N PHE A 27 -18.31 1.93 18.58
CA PHE A 27 -17.38 1.25 19.48
C PHE A 27 -17.24 -0.21 19.08
N PHE A 28 -16.51 -0.45 17.98
CA PHE A 28 -16.16 -1.81 17.58
C PHE A 28 -14.94 -2.28 18.38
N GLU A 29 -14.94 -3.54 18.84
CA GLU A 29 -13.83 -4.10 19.61
C GLU A 29 -13.07 -5.20 18.87
N LYS A 30 -13.79 -6.03 18.10
CA LYS A 30 -13.23 -7.23 17.46
C LYS A 30 -13.22 -7.12 15.94
N ARG A 31 -12.16 -7.61 15.31
CA ARG A 31 -12.07 -7.90 13.87
C ARG A 31 -11.59 -9.32 13.65
N VAL A 32 -11.86 -9.85 12.46
CA VAL A 32 -11.55 -11.24 12.08
C VAL A 32 -10.07 -11.44 11.73
N TYR A 33 -9.34 -10.36 11.43
CA TYR A 33 -7.97 -10.40 10.88
C TYR A 33 -6.91 -9.92 11.89
N GLN A 34 -5.76 -10.62 11.94
CA GLN A 34 -4.53 -10.23 12.67
C GLN A 34 -4.66 -9.96 14.18
N GLY A 35 -5.74 -10.44 14.84
CA GLY A 35 -6.02 -10.01 16.22
C GLY A 35 -6.21 -8.49 16.35
N SER A 36 -6.47 -7.81 15.22
CA SER A 36 -6.58 -6.36 15.15
C SER A 36 -7.81 -5.90 15.91
N CYS A 37 -7.67 -4.76 16.59
CA CYS A 37 -8.78 -4.15 17.30
C CYS A 37 -9.73 -3.50 16.31
N GLY A 38 -11.04 -3.67 16.49
CA GLY A 38 -12.04 -2.95 15.71
C GLY A 38 -12.13 -1.46 16.02
N LYS A 39 -11.45 -1.00 17.09
CA LYS A 39 -11.59 0.35 17.64
C LYS A 39 -11.41 1.40 16.55
N VAL A 40 -12.46 2.16 16.32
CA VAL A 40 -12.50 3.24 15.34
C VAL A 40 -12.70 4.59 16.00
N TYR A 41 -13.40 4.66 17.14
CA TYR A 41 -13.61 5.90 17.87
C TYR A 41 -12.27 6.57 18.26
N PRO A 42 -12.10 7.89 18.04
CA PRO A 42 -13.11 8.87 17.61
C PRO A 42 -13.11 9.19 16.10
N VAL A 43 -12.49 8.35 15.25
CA VAL A 43 -12.52 8.54 13.79
C VAL A 43 -13.97 8.40 13.29
N PRO A 44 -14.47 9.34 12.46
CA PRO A 44 -15.79 9.23 11.87
C PRO A 44 -15.89 7.99 10.99
N PHE A 45 -16.87 7.13 11.28
CA PHE A 45 -17.14 5.94 10.47
C PHE A 45 -18.11 6.30 9.34
N ILE A 46 -17.83 5.82 8.13
CA ILE A 46 -18.68 6.04 6.95
C ILE A 46 -19.02 4.67 6.35
N ASP A 47 -20.29 4.38 6.17
CA ASP A 47 -20.78 3.09 5.68
C ASP A 47 -21.36 3.16 4.26
N LYS A 48 -21.18 4.30 3.58
CA LYS A 48 -21.74 4.55 2.26
C LYS A 48 -20.73 5.19 1.31
N VAL A 49 -20.69 4.64 0.10
CA VAL A 49 -20.02 5.20 -1.08
C VAL A 49 -21.09 5.41 -2.15
N PHE A 50 -20.98 6.48 -2.94
CA PHE A 50 -21.91 6.77 -4.05
C PHE A 50 -21.43 6.11 -5.34
N ASP A 51 -22.37 5.69 -6.19
CA ASP A 51 -22.09 4.87 -7.39
C ASP A 51 -21.70 5.67 -8.65
N THR A 52 -21.75 7.00 -8.58
CA THR A 52 -21.45 7.88 -9.73
C THR A 52 -20.31 8.83 -9.37
N PRO A 53 -19.24 8.89 -10.19
CA PRO A 53 -18.15 9.80 -9.93
C PRO A 53 -18.52 11.24 -10.28
N GLU A 54 -17.95 12.19 -9.54
CA GLU A 54 -17.89 13.61 -9.91
C GLU A 54 -16.43 14.07 -9.96
N MET A 55 -16.14 15.13 -10.71
CA MET A 55 -14.80 15.73 -10.69
C MET A 55 -14.58 16.47 -9.38
N VAL A 56 -13.56 16.07 -8.63
CA VAL A 56 -13.17 16.70 -7.36
C VAL A 56 -11.75 17.23 -7.47
N SER A 57 -11.54 18.41 -6.89
CA SER A 57 -10.22 19.03 -6.77
C SER A 57 -9.52 18.51 -5.51
N TYR A 58 -8.32 17.99 -5.66
CA TYR A 58 -7.45 17.58 -4.56
C TYR A 58 -6.16 18.38 -4.60
N GLN A 59 -5.66 18.75 -3.42
CA GLN A 59 -4.26 19.11 -3.26
C GLN A 59 -3.39 17.90 -3.59
N SER A 60 -2.36 18.15 -4.38
CA SER A 60 -1.34 17.16 -4.73
C SER A 60 0.03 17.76 -4.47
N VAL A 61 0.99 16.91 -4.13
CA VAL A 61 2.41 17.27 -4.14
C VAL A 61 3.11 16.41 -5.17
N GLU A 62 3.68 17.05 -6.18
CA GLU A 62 4.48 16.38 -7.20
C GLU A 62 5.96 16.49 -6.81
N ILE A 63 6.71 15.39 -6.86
CA ILE A 63 8.17 15.38 -6.77
C ILE A 63 8.76 14.59 -7.93
N GLU A 64 9.73 15.16 -8.64
CA GLU A 64 10.38 14.49 -9.77
C GLU A 64 11.87 14.85 -9.91
N ASN A 65 12.60 13.96 -10.57
CA ASN A 65 13.94 14.19 -11.11
C ASN A 65 14.01 13.58 -12.53
N ASP A 66 15.20 13.24 -13.04
CA ASP A 66 15.33 12.68 -14.39
C ASP A 66 14.83 11.23 -14.53
N TYR A 67 14.78 10.48 -13.43
CA TYR A 67 14.42 9.06 -13.41
C TYR A 67 12.98 8.81 -13.00
N LEU A 68 12.44 9.60 -12.08
CA LEU A 68 11.15 9.31 -11.48
C LEU A 68 10.27 10.54 -11.30
N ARG A 69 8.96 10.29 -11.31
CA ARG A 69 7.91 11.26 -10.97
C ARG A 69 6.92 10.60 -10.02
N LEU A 70 6.67 11.26 -8.90
CA LEU A 70 5.69 10.82 -7.90
C LEU A 70 4.64 11.92 -7.68
N SER A 71 3.39 11.51 -7.55
CA SER A 71 2.26 12.34 -7.15
C SER A 71 1.77 11.85 -5.79
N MET A 72 1.61 12.74 -4.81
CA MET A 72 1.12 12.40 -3.47
C MET A 72 -0.17 13.16 -3.19
N LEU A 73 -1.11 12.53 -2.47
CA LEU A 73 -2.38 13.13 -2.07
C LEU A 73 -2.45 13.32 -0.56
N PRO A 74 -2.12 14.53 -0.05
CA PRO A 74 -2.22 14.86 1.37
C PRO A 74 -3.60 14.62 1.95
N GLU A 75 -4.66 14.93 1.18
CA GLU A 75 -6.06 14.81 1.62
C GLU A 75 -6.56 13.36 1.74
N ILE A 76 -5.81 12.39 1.22
CA ILE A 76 -6.13 10.97 1.31
C ILE A 76 -5.01 10.25 2.07
N GLY A 77 -4.80 10.68 3.31
CA GLY A 77 -3.85 10.08 4.24
C GLY A 77 -2.38 10.23 3.83
N GLY A 78 -2.07 11.21 2.99
CA GLY A 78 -0.71 11.47 2.53
C GLY A 78 -0.10 10.34 1.70
N ARG A 79 -0.92 9.56 1.00
CA ARG A 79 -0.43 8.46 0.17
C ARG A 79 0.39 8.95 -1.03
N ILE A 80 1.28 8.10 -1.54
CA ILE A 80 1.71 8.22 -2.93
C ILE A 80 0.54 7.73 -3.78
N PHE A 81 0.09 8.54 -4.73
CA PHE A 81 -1.02 8.21 -5.61
C PHE A 81 -0.55 7.63 -6.94
N THR A 82 0.54 8.16 -7.52
CA THR A 82 1.17 7.59 -8.73
C THR A 82 2.69 7.64 -8.60
N GLY A 83 3.38 6.66 -9.19
CA GLY A 83 4.83 6.63 -9.31
C GLY A 83 5.27 6.09 -10.66
N GLN A 84 6.09 6.87 -11.37
CA GLN A 84 6.47 6.63 -12.76
C GLN A 84 7.98 6.59 -12.95
N ASP A 85 8.45 5.61 -13.72
CA ASP A 85 9.83 5.52 -14.21
C ASP A 85 9.93 6.27 -15.55
N LYS A 86 10.47 7.48 -15.50
CA LYS A 86 10.69 8.36 -16.65
C LYS A 86 11.76 7.82 -17.61
N ALA A 87 12.66 6.98 -17.12
CA ALA A 87 13.69 6.35 -17.94
C ALA A 87 13.14 5.13 -18.71
N ASN A 88 12.02 4.56 -18.25
CA ASN A 88 11.33 3.46 -18.91
C ASN A 88 9.96 3.89 -19.46
N GLN A 89 9.94 4.77 -20.46
CA GLN A 89 8.71 5.18 -21.17
C GLN A 89 7.58 5.71 -20.27
N ASN A 90 7.90 6.25 -19.09
CA ASN A 90 6.95 6.65 -18.04
C ASN A 90 6.12 5.48 -17.48
N TYR A 91 6.72 4.28 -17.39
CA TYR A 91 6.11 3.09 -16.80
C TYR A 91 5.65 3.36 -15.37
N ASP A 92 4.39 3.05 -15.07
CA ASP A 92 3.81 3.17 -13.72
C ASP A 92 4.23 1.95 -12.88
N PHE A 93 5.29 2.08 -12.08
CA PHE A 93 5.77 1.00 -11.21
C PHE A 93 4.91 0.83 -9.94
N PHE A 94 4.10 1.82 -9.59
CA PHE A 94 3.01 1.67 -8.64
C PHE A 94 1.68 1.59 -9.39
N TYR A 95 0.72 0.82 -8.87
CA TYR A 95 -0.60 0.67 -9.44
C TYR A 95 -1.28 2.04 -9.53
N ARG A 96 -1.35 2.56 -10.75
CA ARG A 96 -1.96 3.85 -11.05
C ARG A 96 -3.47 3.72 -10.96
N GLN A 97 -4.07 4.64 -10.22
CA GLN A 97 -5.50 4.88 -10.24
C GLN A 97 -5.81 6.14 -11.05
N ASP A 98 -6.81 6.06 -11.93
CA ASP A 98 -7.31 7.23 -12.67
C ASP A 98 -8.54 7.87 -12.00
N VAL A 99 -9.02 7.25 -10.92
CA VAL A 99 -10.24 7.58 -10.18
C VAL A 99 -10.05 7.33 -8.69
N ILE A 100 -10.68 8.14 -7.83
CA ILE A 100 -10.85 7.83 -6.42
C ILE A 100 -12.15 7.01 -6.26
N LYS A 101 -12.02 5.68 -6.20
CA LYS A 101 -13.14 4.74 -6.07
C LYS A 101 -13.03 3.92 -4.78
N PRO A 102 -13.60 4.42 -3.66
CA PRO A 102 -13.49 3.73 -2.38
C PRO A 102 -14.40 2.51 -2.28
N ALA A 103 -13.94 1.51 -1.55
CA ALA A 103 -14.75 0.41 -1.03
C ALA A 103 -14.72 0.39 0.51
N LEU A 104 -15.69 -0.28 1.14
CA LEU A 104 -15.83 -0.35 2.60
C LEU A 104 -14.88 -1.40 3.24
N VAL A 105 -13.59 -1.27 2.96
CA VAL A 105 -12.52 -2.18 3.44
C VAL A 105 -11.76 -1.61 4.65
N GLY A 106 -11.67 -0.29 4.74
CA GLY A 106 -10.88 0.44 5.73
C GLY A 106 -11.36 0.27 7.17
N LEU A 107 -10.55 0.74 8.13
CA LEU A 107 -10.95 0.72 9.55
C LEU A 107 -12.21 1.56 9.80
N ALA A 108 -12.24 2.75 9.21
CA ALA A 108 -13.34 3.71 9.28
C ALA A 108 -14.38 3.56 8.14
N GLY A 109 -14.34 2.45 7.42
CA GLY A 109 -15.18 2.18 6.25
C GLY A 109 -14.42 2.44 4.95
N PRO A 110 -14.40 3.65 4.37
CA PRO A 110 -13.85 3.89 3.04
C PRO A 110 -12.34 3.67 2.95
N TRP A 111 -11.92 2.94 1.92
CA TRP A 111 -10.53 2.71 1.55
C TRP A 111 -10.40 2.64 0.03
N ILE A 112 -9.28 3.11 -0.51
CA ILE A 112 -8.97 3.04 -1.94
C ILE A 112 -7.69 2.24 -2.19
N SER A 113 -7.68 1.44 -3.26
CA SER A 113 -6.47 0.75 -3.73
C SER A 113 -5.53 1.69 -4.48
N GLY A 114 -4.34 1.19 -4.82
CA GLY A 114 -3.37 1.89 -5.65
C GLY A 114 -2.38 2.80 -4.94
N GLY A 115 -1.31 3.10 -5.66
CA GLY A 115 -0.18 3.86 -5.15
C GLY A 115 0.51 3.19 -3.96
N VAL A 116 0.86 3.98 -2.94
CA VAL A 116 1.45 3.49 -1.69
C VAL A 116 0.71 4.08 -0.50
N GLU A 117 0.08 3.21 0.28
CA GLU A 117 -0.57 3.57 1.53
C GLU A 117 0.38 3.35 2.72
N PHE A 118 0.63 4.41 3.49
CA PHE A 118 1.40 4.34 4.73
C PHE A 118 0.47 4.08 5.91
N ASN A 119 0.36 2.81 6.26
CA ASN A 119 -0.54 2.28 7.26
C ASN A 119 0.03 2.46 8.67
N TRP A 120 -0.54 3.39 9.43
CA TRP A 120 -0.24 3.58 10.85
C TRP A 120 -1.39 4.34 11.54
N PRO A 121 -1.52 4.26 12.89
CA PRO A 121 -0.89 3.26 13.76
C PRO A 121 -1.53 1.86 13.63
N GLN A 122 -2.40 1.65 12.64
CA GLN A 122 -3.07 0.38 12.36
C GLN A 122 -3.17 0.13 10.85
N HIS A 123 -3.48 -1.11 10.46
CA HIS A 123 -3.62 -1.55 9.07
C HIS A 123 -5.04 -2.09 8.78
N HIS A 124 -5.77 -1.60 7.77
CA HIS A 124 -5.51 -0.35 7.03
C HIS A 124 -5.61 0.88 7.96
N ARG A 125 -4.98 1.99 7.57
CA ARG A 125 -4.89 3.21 8.40
C ARG A 125 -6.28 3.74 8.78
N PRO A 126 -6.47 4.21 10.02
CA PRO A 126 -7.70 4.89 10.41
C PRO A 126 -7.94 6.18 9.62
N GLY A 127 -6.87 6.91 9.33
CA GLY A 127 -6.91 8.22 8.68
C GLY A 127 -6.85 8.17 7.16
N THR A 128 -7.45 7.17 6.48
CA THR A 128 -7.39 7.09 5.00
C THR A 128 -7.88 8.37 4.32
N TYR A 129 -8.94 8.99 4.85
CA TYR A 129 -9.51 10.25 4.36
C TYR A 129 -9.27 11.43 5.32
N MET A 130 -8.28 11.33 6.19
CA MET A 130 -7.85 12.45 7.02
C MET A 130 -6.68 13.16 6.33
N PRO A 131 -6.72 14.50 6.18
CA PRO A 131 -5.65 15.22 5.52
C PRO A 131 -4.39 15.26 6.38
N THR A 132 -3.23 15.24 5.72
CA THR A 132 -1.93 15.45 6.33
C THR A 132 -1.43 16.88 6.08
N ASP A 133 -0.74 17.47 7.04
CA ASP A 133 0.05 18.69 6.81
C ASP A 133 1.23 18.38 5.88
N VAL A 134 1.60 19.32 5.00
CA VAL A 134 2.66 19.15 4.01
C VAL A 134 3.79 20.14 4.25
N GLU A 135 5.03 19.67 4.24
CA GLU A 135 6.24 20.50 4.20
C GLU A 135 7.23 19.98 3.14
N ILE A 136 7.81 20.87 2.35
CA ILE A 136 8.83 20.52 1.34
C ILE A 136 10.19 21.00 1.84
N GLU A 137 11.01 20.07 2.29
CA GLU A 137 12.37 20.31 2.77
C GLU A 137 13.38 20.19 1.62
N ALA A 138 14.31 21.14 1.51
CA ALA A 138 15.44 21.07 0.57
C ALA A 138 16.72 20.62 1.29
N GLY A 139 17.34 19.55 0.80
CA GLY A 139 18.64 19.08 1.27
C GLY A 139 19.81 19.89 0.68
N SER A 140 20.92 19.95 1.42
CA SER A 140 22.15 20.62 0.98
C SER A 140 22.81 19.96 -0.24
N ASP A 141 22.49 18.69 -0.48
CA ASP A 141 22.92 17.87 -1.63
C ASP A 141 22.00 18.03 -2.86
N GLY A 142 21.00 18.90 -2.79
CA GLY A 142 20.00 19.11 -3.85
C GLY A 142 18.84 18.12 -3.83
N SER A 143 18.80 17.20 -2.86
CA SER A 143 17.62 16.37 -2.59
C SER A 143 16.43 17.22 -2.15
N LYS A 144 15.23 16.67 -2.31
CA LYS A 144 14.01 17.22 -1.70
C LYS A 144 13.26 16.14 -0.97
N THR A 145 12.75 16.47 0.22
CA THR A 145 11.87 15.59 0.99
C THR A 145 10.49 16.23 1.11
N VAL A 146 9.44 15.54 0.69
CA VAL A 146 8.05 15.93 0.95
C VAL A 146 7.60 15.22 2.23
N TRP A 147 7.49 15.97 3.32
CA TRP A 147 6.95 15.50 4.58
C TRP A 147 5.44 15.62 4.61
N MET A 148 4.77 14.55 5.04
CA MET A 148 3.35 14.51 5.33
C MET A 148 3.15 14.11 6.79
N SER A 149 2.58 15.00 7.59
CA SER A 149 2.42 14.83 9.04
C SER A 149 0.97 14.77 9.43
N GLU A 150 0.66 13.98 10.46
CA GLU A 150 -0.68 13.90 11.01
C GLU A 150 -0.71 13.53 12.50
N HIS A 151 -1.89 13.67 13.06
CA HIS A 151 -2.22 13.24 14.41
C HIS A 151 -3.16 12.05 14.34
N ASP A 152 -2.75 10.92 14.93
CA ASP A 152 -3.63 9.78 15.11
C ASP A 152 -4.66 10.11 16.20
N PRO A 153 -5.96 10.14 15.89
CA PRO A 153 -6.98 10.46 16.87
C PRO A 153 -7.31 9.30 17.81
N ILE A 154 -6.98 8.05 17.46
CA ILE A 154 -7.38 6.86 18.23
C ILE A 154 -6.53 6.70 19.49
N ASN A 155 -5.21 6.83 19.35
CA ASN A 155 -4.22 6.69 20.43
C ASN A 155 -3.48 8.01 20.74
N ARG A 156 -3.86 9.12 20.08
CA ARG A 156 -3.30 10.47 20.28
C ARG A 156 -1.81 10.56 19.96
N LEU A 157 -1.34 9.70 19.06
CA LEU A 157 0.04 9.71 18.58
C LEU A 157 0.24 10.82 17.54
N LYS A 158 1.50 11.15 17.24
CA LYS A 158 1.86 11.96 16.07
C LYS A 158 2.79 11.14 15.19
N GLY A 159 2.57 11.18 13.90
CA GLY A 159 3.40 10.49 12.93
C GLY A 159 3.56 11.32 11.68
N MET A 160 4.65 11.07 10.98
CA MET A 160 4.91 11.66 9.69
C MET A 160 5.78 10.74 8.85
N HIS A 161 5.53 10.75 7.56
CA HIS A 161 6.38 10.11 6.56
C HIS A 161 6.90 11.14 5.57
N GLY A 162 8.13 10.96 5.13
CA GLY A 162 8.83 11.83 4.20
C GLY A 162 9.25 11.04 2.98
N ILE A 163 8.88 11.53 1.78
CA ILE A 163 9.33 10.97 0.51
C ILE A 163 10.49 11.80 0.01
N CYS A 164 11.69 11.21 0.04
CA CYS A 164 12.94 11.86 -0.30
C CYS A 164 13.44 11.35 -1.66
N VAL A 165 13.74 12.30 -2.55
CA VAL A 165 14.30 12.05 -3.88
C VAL A 165 15.58 12.86 -4.03
N GLN A 166 16.61 12.23 -4.59
CA GLN A 166 17.92 12.85 -4.82
C GLN A 166 18.15 13.10 -6.32
N PRO A 167 18.99 14.09 -6.71
CA PRO A 167 19.46 14.21 -8.08
C PRO A 167 20.15 12.93 -8.57
N GLY A 168 19.98 12.57 -9.84
CA GLY A 168 20.77 11.49 -10.44
C GLY A 168 20.43 10.07 -9.95
N SER A 169 19.31 9.85 -9.26
CA SER A 169 18.96 8.58 -8.62
C SER A 169 17.52 8.17 -8.87
N ALA A 170 17.26 6.88 -9.07
CA ALA A 170 15.92 6.30 -9.10
C ALA A 170 15.43 5.83 -7.71
N LEU A 171 16.21 6.07 -6.66
CA LEU A 171 15.85 5.67 -5.29
C LEU A 171 14.76 6.59 -4.72
N ILE A 172 13.70 5.98 -4.20
CA ILE A 172 12.71 6.64 -3.36
C ILE A 172 13.04 6.29 -1.91
N GLU A 173 13.50 7.26 -1.14
CA GLU A 173 13.76 7.06 0.28
C GLU A 173 12.52 7.43 1.09
N LEU A 174 11.97 6.45 1.81
CA LEU A 174 10.86 6.63 2.74
C LEU A 174 11.39 6.84 4.15
N LYS A 175 11.21 8.04 4.69
CA LYS A 175 11.55 8.40 6.07
C LYS A 175 10.29 8.32 6.92
N ALA A 176 10.35 7.78 8.12
CA ALA A 176 9.22 7.78 9.06
C ALA A 176 9.66 8.30 10.43
N ARG A 177 8.82 9.12 11.06
CA ARG A 177 9.01 9.60 12.44
C ARG A 177 7.70 9.47 13.20
N LEU A 178 7.73 8.77 14.34
CA LEU A 178 6.57 8.53 15.19
C LEU A 178 6.86 9.04 16.60
N TYR A 179 5.86 9.67 17.23
CA TYR A 179 5.95 10.29 18.54
C TYR A 179 4.76 9.87 19.39
N ASN A 180 5.04 9.24 20.53
CA ASN A 180 4.04 9.07 21.58
C ASN A 180 3.91 10.38 22.38
N ARG A 181 2.76 11.05 22.24
CA ARG A 181 2.46 12.32 22.92
C ARG A 181 1.71 12.13 24.23
N THR A 182 1.58 10.89 24.69
CA THR A 182 0.84 10.53 25.90
C THR A 182 1.80 10.09 27.01
N ALA A 183 1.32 10.09 28.25
CA ALA A 183 2.09 9.63 29.41
C ALA A 183 2.14 8.10 29.55
N ILE A 184 1.44 7.36 28.68
CA ILE A 184 1.34 5.90 28.75
C ILE A 184 1.94 5.26 27.51
N THR A 185 2.51 4.06 27.67
CA THR A 185 3.00 3.28 26.54
C THR A 185 1.86 2.98 25.56
N GLN A 186 2.11 3.18 24.27
CA GLN A 186 1.17 2.92 23.19
C GLN A 186 1.77 1.91 22.22
N THR A 187 0.93 1.04 21.65
CA THR A 187 1.29 0.12 20.58
C THR A 187 0.93 0.73 19.23
N PHE A 188 1.69 0.39 18.19
CA PHE A 188 1.39 0.79 16.82
C PHE A 188 1.83 -0.31 15.85
N LEU A 189 1.20 -0.31 14.68
CA LEU A 189 1.67 -0.97 13.47
C LEU A 189 2.15 0.10 12.49
N TRP A 190 3.15 -0.25 11.69
CA TRP A 190 3.58 0.57 10.58
C TRP A 190 3.88 -0.31 9.37
N TRP A 191 3.18 -0.06 8.26
CA TRP A 191 3.37 -0.76 6.99
C TRP A 191 3.36 0.22 5.82
N ALA A 192 4.30 0.07 4.89
CA ALA A 192 4.17 0.63 3.55
C ALA A 192 3.48 -0.41 2.68
N ASN A 193 2.21 -0.19 2.32
CA ASN A 193 1.43 -1.04 1.42
C ASN A 193 1.56 -0.51 -0.01
N VAL A 194 2.43 -1.13 -0.82
CA VAL A 194 2.66 -0.74 -2.21
C VAL A 194 1.77 -1.58 -3.12
N ALA A 195 0.89 -0.95 -3.89
CA ALA A 195 0.13 -1.65 -4.92
C ALA A 195 0.91 -1.67 -6.25
N ALA A 196 0.88 -2.79 -6.96
CA ALA A 196 1.48 -2.96 -8.28
C ALA A 196 0.46 -3.59 -9.25
N ARG A 197 0.33 -3.05 -10.46
CA ARG A 197 -0.52 -3.64 -11.49
C ARG A 197 0.02 -5.02 -11.84
N VAL A 198 -0.86 -6.00 -12.05
CA VAL A 198 -0.46 -7.36 -12.43
C VAL A 198 -1.20 -7.86 -13.66
N HIS A 199 -0.62 -8.90 -14.25
CA HIS A 199 -1.09 -9.64 -15.42
C HIS A 199 -0.31 -10.96 -15.46
N ASP A 200 -0.50 -11.77 -16.49
CA ASP A 200 0.08 -13.12 -16.59
C ASP A 200 1.61 -13.17 -16.63
N ASN A 201 2.25 -12.04 -16.95
CA ASN A 201 3.69 -11.86 -17.06
C ASN A 201 4.25 -10.93 -15.96
N TYR A 202 3.50 -10.70 -14.88
CA TYR A 202 4.02 -10.03 -13.70
C TYR A 202 4.44 -11.06 -12.64
N GLN A 203 5.67 -10.91 -12.14
CA GLN A 203 6.21 -11.74 -11.08
C GLN A 203 6.46 -10.92 -9.82
N SER A 204 5.79 -11.29 -8.74
CA SER A 204 6.15 -10.87 -7.38
C SER A 204 7.17 -11.84 -6.80
N PHE A 205 8.16 -11.35 -6.07
CA PHE A 205 9.20 -12.20 -5.48
C PHE A 205 9.53 -11.82 -4.05
N PHE A 206 9.77 -12.84 -3.24
CA PHE A 206 10.43 -12.76 -1.95
C PHE A 206 11.89 -13.24 -2.07
N PRO A 207 12.72 -13.04 -1.04
CA PRO A 207 14.06 -13.58 -1.02
C PRO A 207 14.13 -15.09 -1.27
N PRO A 208 15.24 -15.60 -1.83
CA PRO A 208 15.38 -17.00 -2.21
C PRO A 208 15.41 -17.98 -1.02
N ASP A 209 15.60 -17.50 0.21
CA ASP A 209 15.53 -18.30 1.44
C ASP A 209 14.12 -18.40 2.04
N VAL A 210 13.11 -17.79 1.38
CA VAL A 210 11.71 -17.92 1.77
C VAL A 210 11.15 -19.20 1.17
N HIS A 211 11.00 -20.22 2.01
CA HIS A 211 10.44 -21.52 1.62
C HIS A 211 8.98 -21.70 2.04
N TYR A 212 8.51 -20.87 2.98
CA TYR A 212 7.14 -20.91 3.49
C TYR A 212 6.62 -19.51 3.76
N VAL A 213 5.32 -19.35 3.55
CA VAL A 213 4.55 -18.13 3.81
C VAL A 213 3.28 -18.49 4.58
N ALA A 214 2.84 -17.58 5.46
CA ALA A 214 1.61 -17.72 6.22
C ALA A 214 0.47 -16.87 5.64
N ASP A 215 -0.77 -17.26 5.92
CA ASP A 215 -1.94 -16.46 5.58
C ASP A 215 -2.07 -15.21 6.45
N HIS A 216 -3.06 -14.39 6.13
CA HIS A 216 -3.29 -13.09 6.74
C HIS A 216 -3.49 -13.17 8.27
N ALA A 217 -3.95 -14.31 8.79
CA ALA A 217 -4.22 -14.53 10.21
C ALA A 217 -3.40 -15.68 10.83
N VAL A 218 -2.35 -16.15 10.15
CA VAL A 218 -1.43 -17.21 10.63
C VAL A 218 -2.17 -18.51 11.04
N ARG A 219 -3.21 -18.85 10.28
CA ARG A 219 -4.03 -20.08 10.39
C ARG A 219 -3.66 -21.12 9.36
N ALA A 220 -3.08 -20.70 8.23
CA ALA A 220 -2.67 -21.57 7.14
C ALA A 220 -1.28 -21.17 6.63
N MET A 221 -0.53 -22.14 6.09
CA MET A 221 0.77 -21.91 5.48
C MET A 221 0.84 -22.57 4.10
N SER A 222 1.67 -22.02 3.23
CA SER A 222 2.02 -22.61 1.92
C SER A 222 3.52 -22.65 1.77
N SER A 223 4.04 -23.65 1.05
CA SER A 223 5.39 -23.53 0.49
C SER A 223 5.42 -22.42 -0.56
N PHE A 224 6.57 -21.76 -0.71
CA PHE A 224 6.79 -20.66 -1.64
C PHE A 224 8.18 -20.80 -2.30
N PRO A 225 8.36 -20.39 -3.57
CA PRO A 225 7.33 -19.91 -4.49
C PRO A 225 6.44 -21.04 -5.02
N THR A 226 6.98 -22.25 -5.17
CA THR A 226 6.20 -23.42 -5.59
C THR A 226 5.37 -23.97 -4.43
N ALA A 227 4.04 -23.87 -4.55
CA ALA A 227 3.09 -24.44 -3.60
C ALA A 227 2.90 -25.94 -3.85
N ASN A 228 3.17 -26.74 -2.81
CA ASN A 228 3.07 -28.20 -2.84
C ASN A 228 2.01 -28.72 -1.86
N ASN A 229 1.06 -27.88 -1.47
CA ASN A 229 0.01 -28.20 -0.50
C ASN A 229 -1.31 -27.51 -0.85
N ASN A 230 -2.41 -27.95 -0.23
CA ASN A 230 -3.66 -27.22 -0.27
C ASN A 230 -3.51 -25.89 0.48
N TYR A 231 -3.91 -24.80 -0.16
CA TYR A 231 -3.91 -23.47 0.44
C TYR A 231 -5.14 -22.68 -0.03
N TYR A 232 -5.90 -22.13 0.92
CA TYR A 232 -7.18 -21.45 0.65
C TYR A 232 -8.19 -22.27 -0.18
N GLY A 233 -8.20 -23.59 -0.02
CA GLY A 233 -9.12 -24.48 -0.72
C GLY A 233 -8.68 -24.84 -2.14
N VAL A 234 -7.49 -24.39 -2.57
CA VAL A 234 -6.90 -24.74 -3.86
C VAL A 234 -5.82 -25.80 -3.63
N ASP A 235 -5.94 -26.95 -4.29
CA ASP A 235 -4.94 -28.02 -4.25
C ASP A 235 -3.80 -27.76 -5.24
N TYR A 236 -2.84 -26.92 -4.83
CA TYR A 236 -1.70 -26.56 -5.67
C TYR A 236 -0.77 -27.74 -5.99
N ALA A 237 -0.74 -28.78 -5.16
CA ALA A 237 0.09 -29.97 -5.40
C ALA A 237 -0.32 -30.71 -6.68
N GLN A 238 -1.60 -30.60 -7.07
CA GLN A 238 -2.17 -31.20 -8.28
C GLN A 238 -2.13 -30.26 -9.49
N ARG A 239 -1.40 -29.14 -9.42
CA ARG A 239 -1.34 -28.10 -10.48
C ARG A 239 0.10 -27.83 -10.93
N PRO A 240 0.88 -28.85 -11.35
CA PRO A 240 2.26 -28.64 -11.77
C PRO A 240 2.32 -27.66 -12.95
N GLY A 241 3.16 -26.62 -12.82
CA GLY A 241 3.28 -25.54 -13.82
C GLY A 241 2.29 -24.38 -13.62
N ALA A 242 1.28 -24.56 -12.77
CA ALA A 242 0.33 -23.53 -12.33
C ALA A 242 0.29 -23.38 -10.79
N ASN A 243 1.38 -23.78 -10.13
CA ASN A 243 1.55 -23.76 -8.68
C ASN A 243 2.73 -22.89 -8.22
N ASP A 244 3.29 -22.07 -9.11
CA ASP A 244 4.29 -21.07 -8.75
C ASP A 244 3.58 -19.77 -8.34
N LEU A 245 3.51 -19.53 -7.03
CA LEU A 245 2.82 -18.40 -6.42
C LEU A 245 3.55 -17.06 -6.61
N ALA A 246 4.74 -17.06 -7.22
CA ALA A 246 5.39 -15.83 -7.65
C ALA A 246 4.65 -15.17 -8.82
N TRP A 247 3.84 -15.91 -9.57
CA TRP A 247 3.10 -15.42 -10.73
C TRP A 247 1.63 -15.19 -10.40
N TYR A 248 1.14 -13.97 -10.63
CA TYR A 248 -0.25 -13.60 -10.37
C TYR A 248 -1.25 -14.58 -11.00
N LYS A 249 -1.00 -15.01 -12.25
CA LYS A 249 -1.89 -15.94 -12.98
C LYS A 249 -2.20 -17.24 -12.25
N ASN A 250 -1.34 -17.67 -11.33
CA ASN A 250 -1.49 -18.93 -10.60
C ASN A 250 -2.31 -18.78 -9.31
N ILE A 251 -2.54 -17.56 -8.84
CA ILE A 251 -3.20 -17.28 -7.55
C ILE A 251 -4.69 -17.10 -7.81
N GLU A 252 -5.52 -18.13 -7.68
CA GLU A 252 -6.93 -18.07 -8.09
C GLU A 252 -7.84 -17.28 -7.13
N VAL A 253 -7.56 -17.35 -5.84
CA VAL A 253 -8.47 -16.87 -4.79
C VAL A 253 -7.83 -15.77 -3.93
N PRO A 254 -8.61 -14.96 -3.21
CA PRO A 254 -8.06 -13.93 -2.32
C PRO A 254 -7.10 -14.53 -1.32
N THR A 255 -5.84 -14.10 -1.39
CA THR A 255 -4.75 -14.77 -0.71
C THR A 255 -3.73 -13.78 -0.17
N SER A 256 -3.25 -14.07 1.03
CA SER A 256 -2.10 -13.39 1.64
C SER A 256 -0.90 -14.33 1.68
N TYR A 257 0.29 -13.78 1.50
CA TYR A 257 1.56 -14.44 1.76
C TYR A 257 2.40 -13.57 2.67
N MET A 258 2.48 -13.92 3.95
CA MET A 258 3.35 -13.27 4.92
C MET A 258 4.62 -14.08 5.05
N VAL A 259 5.78 -13.47 4.78
CA VAL A 259 7.07 -14.10 4.98
C VAL A 259 7.29 -14.33 6.46
N CYS A 260 7.45 -15.59 6.87
CA CYS A 260 7.65 -15.93 8.27
C CYS A 260 9.10 -15.67 8.72
N GLN A 261 10.08 -15.95 7.87
CA GLN A 261 11.51 -15.80 8.16
C GLN A 261 12.29 -15.56 6.87
N THR A 262 13.29 -14.67 6.93
CA THR A 262 14.29 -14.46 5.88
C THR A 262 15.51 -13.75 6.47
N ARG A 263 16.70 -13.98 5.90
CA ARG A 263 17.93 -13.25 6.24
C ARG A 263 18.17 -12.06 5.33
N TYR A 264 17.35 -11.85 4.31
CA TYR A 264 17.52 -10.79 3.32
C TYR A 264 16.62 -9.58 3.58
N ASP A 265 17.08 -8.44 3.09
CA ASP A 265 16.50 -7.12 3.34
C ASP A 265 15.55 -6.64 2.22
N PHE A 266 15.26 -7.49 1.22
CA PHE A 266 14.55 -7.08 0.01
C PHE A 266 13.36 -7.95 -0.36
N PHE A 267 12.47 -7.41 -1.20
CA PHE A 267 11.44 -8.12 -1.98
C PHE A 267 10.91 -7.14 -3.04
N GLY A 268 10.07 -7.59 -3.97
CA GLY A 268 9.57 -6.68 -4.99
C GLY A 268 8.71 -7.37 -6.03
N GLY A 269 8.56 -6.70 -7.16
CA GLY A 269 7.86 -7.24 -8.31
C GLY A 269 8.42 -6.70 -9.62
N TYR A 270 8.30 -7.51 -10.66
CA TYR A 270 8.84 -7.25 -11.99
C TYR A 270 7.79 -7.60 -13.04
N ASP A 271 7.54 -6.63 -13.91
CA ASP A 271 6.70 -6.74 -15.09
C ASP A 271 7.59 -7.09 -16.28
N PHE A 272 7.44 -8.31 -16.79
CA PHE A 272 8.23 -8.78 -17.93
C PHE A 272 7.78 -8.18 -19.27
N ASP A 273 6.54 -7.70 -19.37
CA ASP A 273 6.04 -7.06 -20.59
C ASP A 273 6.60 -5.64 -20.71
N ALA A 274 6.62 -4.90 -19.60
CA ALA A 274 7.17 -3.54 -19.54
C ALA A 274 8.68 -3.48 -19.24
N GLN A 275 9.30 -4.62 -18.90
CA GLN A 275 10.69 -4.73 -18.45
C GLN A 275 11.03 -3.78 -17.28
N GLY A 276 10.05 -3.55 -16.40
CA GLY A 276 10.10 -2.57 -15.32
C GLY A 276 9.55 -3.14 -14.02
N GLY A 277 9.80 -2.47 -12.91
CA GLY A 277 9.32 -2.91 -11.61
C GLY A 277 9.95 -2.14 -10.47
N PHE A 278 9.87 -2.69 -9.27
CA PHE A 278 10.53 -2.12 -8.11
C PHE A 278 11.06 -3.19 -7.18
N ILE A 279 12.05 -2.78 -6.38
CA ILE A 279 12.56 -3.56 -5.25
C ILE A 279 12.42 -2.67 -4.02
N HIS A 280 11.76 -3.17 -2.99
CA HIS A 280 11.83 -2.59 -1.66
C HIS A 280 13.08 -3.15 -0.95
N VAL A 281 13.89 -2.27 -0.36
CA VAL A 281 15.04 -2.65 0.48
C VAL A 281 14.97 -1.88 1.80
N ALA A 282 15.08 -2.58 2.92
CA ALA A 282 15.19 -1.95 4.23
C ALA A 282 15.93 -2.85 5.22
N ASN A 283 16.58 -2.24 6.22
CA ASN A 283 17.23 -2.98 7.30
C ASN A 283 16.21 -3.88 8.02
N ARG A 284 16.37 -5.21 7.95
CA ARG A 284 15.48 -6.18 8.59
C ARG A 284 15.35 -6.04 10.11
N HIS A 285 16.29 -5.39 10.80
CA HIS A 285 16.17 -5.12 12.23
C HIS A 285 15.17 -4.00 12.55
N ILE A 286 14.74 -3.25 11.53
CA ILE A 286 13.72 -2.21 11.62
C ILE A 286 12.47 -2.66 10.86
N ALA A 287 12.63 -3.07 9.60
CA ALA A 287 11.56 -3.46 8.69
C ALA A 287 11.65 -4.93 8.26
N PRO A 288 11.47 -5.90 9.18
CA PRO A 288 11.55 -7.32 8.83
C PRO A 288 10.40 -7.79 7.94
N GLY A 289 9.22 -7.20 8.11
CA GLY A 289 7.97 -7.66 7.51
C GLY A 289 7.97 -7.57 6.00
N LYS A 290 7.64 -8.67 5.32
CA LYS A 290 7.43 -8.76 3.89
C LYS A 290 6.14 -9.52 3.65
N LYS A 291 5.20 -8.91 2.93
CA LYS A 291 3.89 -9.50 2.70
C LYS A 291 3.43 -9.23 1.28
N GLN A 292 2.67 -10.17 0.74
CA GLN A 292 1.90 -9.99 -0.47
C GLN A 292 0.42 -10.22 -0.18
N TRP A 293 -0.45 -9.46 -0.82
CA TRP A 293 -1.90 -9.69 -0.86
C TRP A 293 -2.43 -9.52 -2.29
N THR A 294 -3.45 -10.30 -2.65
CA THR A 294 -4.21 -10.08 -3.88
C THR A 294 -5.63 -10.63 -3.71
N TRP A 295 -6.56 -10.10 -4.49
CA TRP A 295 -7.92 -10.63 -4.61
C TRP A 295 -7.99 -11.93 -5.41
N GLY A 296 -6.90 -12.32 -6.07
CA GLY A 296 -6.78 -13.53 -6.88
C GLY A 296 -7.25 -13.32 -8.33
N ASN A 297 -6.77 -14.18 -9.22
CA ASN A 297 -7.03 -14.18 -10.65
C ASN A 297 -8.19 -15.11 -11.02
N HIS A 298 -9.36 -14.83 -10.45
CA HIS A 298 -10.61 -15.53 -10.77
C HIS A 298 -11.81 -14.60 -10.54
N ASP A 299 -13.00 -15.04 -10.91
CA ASP A 299 -14.27 -14.27 -10.86
C ASP A 299 -14.46 -13.41 -9.60
N PHE A 300 -14.16 -13.93 -8.41
CA PHE A 300 -14.29 -13.18 -7.16
C PHE A 300 -13.29 -12.02 -7.09
N GLY A 301 -12.03 -12.26 -7.47
CA GLY A 301 -11.01 -11.23 -7.47
C GLY A 301 -11.26 -10.17 -8.52
N TRP A 302 -11.65 -10.59 -9.73
CA TRP A 302 -12.02 -9.66 -10.80
C TRP A 302 -13.24 -8.80 -10.44
N ALA A 303 -14.16 -9.32 -9.62
CA ALA A 303 -15.28 -8.53 -9.09
C ALA A 303 -14.78 -7.43 -8.14
N TRP A 304 -13.84 -7.75 -7.25
CA TRP A 304 -13.19 -6.75 -6.38
C TRP A 304 -12.38 -5.72 -7.17
N ASP A 305 -11.69 -6.12 -8.23
CA ASP A 305 -10.95 -5.18 -9.07
C ASP A 305 -11.90 -4.15 -9.69
N ARG A 306 -13.06 -4.58 -10.22
CA ARG A 306 -14.09 -3.67 -10.76
C ARG A 306 -14.73 -2.77 -9.70
N GLU A 307 -14.73 -3.19 -8.44
CA GLU A 307 -15.23 -2.37 -7.33
C GLU A 307 -14.24 -1.24 -6.98
N LEU A 308 -12.94 -1.49 -7.14
CA LEU A 308 -11.87 -0.59 -6.70
C LEU A 308 -11.29 0.28 -7.82
N THR A 309 -11.61 0.00 -9.08
CA THR A 309 -11.23 0.82 -10.23
C THR A 309 -12.27 0.73 -11.34
N ASP A 310 -12.20 1.61 -12.33
CA ASP A 310 -13.06 1.54 -13.51
C ASP A 310 -12.43 0.73 -14.64
N HIS A 311 -11.12 0.92 -14.89
CA HIS A 311 -10.46 0.38 -16.08
C HIS A 311 -9.03 -0.15 -15.85
N ASN A 312 -8.48 -0.03 -14.64
CA ASN A 312 -7.04 -0.23 -14.41
C ASN A 312 -6.65 -1.70 -14.15
N GLY A 313 -7.63 -2.58 -13.92
CA GLY A 313 -7.45 -4.03 -13.85
C GLY A 313 -6.95 -4.54 -12.49
N PRO A 314 -6.36 -5.75 -12.46
CA PRO A 314 -5.92 -6.36 -11.21
C PRO A 314 -4.61 -5.77 -10.68
N TYR A 315 -4.41 -5.91 -9.38
CA TYR A 315 -3.19 -5.55 -8.68
C TYR A 315 -2.80 -6.57 -7.61
N VAL A 316 -1.54 -6.54 -7.21
CA VAL A 316 -1.06 -7.13 -5.96
C VAL A 316 -0.65 -6.00 -5.02
N GLU A 317 -0.73 -6.27 -3.73
CA GLU A 317 -0.15 -5.43 -2.68
C GLU A 317 1.13 -6.09 -2.19
N LEU A 318 2.24 -5.37 -2.25
CA LEU A 318 3.56 -5.75 -1.74
C LEU A 318 3.88 -4.84 -0.55
N MET A 319 3.80 -5.40 0.65
CA MET A 319 3.81 -4.63 1.89
C MET A 319 5.09 -4.85 2.70
N ALA A 320 5.68 -3.75 3.16
CA ALA A 320 6.86 -3.74 4.03
C ALA A 320 6.47 -3.30 5.44
N GLY A 321 6.78 -4.11 6.45
CA GLY A 321 6.34 -3.92 7.83
C GLY A 321 7.48 -3.61 8.78
N VAL A 322 7.28 -2.64 9.69
CA VAL A 322 8.27 -2.19 10.69
C VAL A 322 7.91 -2.74 12.08
N TYR A 323 8.89 -3.34 12.76
CA TYR A 323 8.74 -4.03 14.06
C TYR A 323 7.59 -5.04 14.09
N THR A 324 7.53 -5.90 13.07
CA THR A 324 6.46 -6.88 12.85
C THR A 324 6.94 -8.32 13.03
N ASP A 325 8.04 -8.50 13.78
CA ASP A 325 8.62 -9.79 14.13
C ASP A 325 7.90 -10.50 15.29
#